data_AF-A0A0C9UVD6-F1
#
_entry.id   AF-A0A0C9UVD6-F1
#
_cell.length_a   1.000
_cell.length_b   1.000
_cell.length_c   1.000
_cell.angle_alpha   90.00
_cell.angle_beta   90.00
_cell.angle_gamma   90.00
#
_symmetry.space_group_name_H-M   'P 1'
#
loop_
_entity.id
_entity.type
_entity.pdbx_description
1 polymer ?
#
loop_
_entity_poly.entity_id
_entity_poly.type
_entity_poly.pdbx_seq_one_letter_code
_entity_poly.pdbx_strand_id
1 'polypeptide(L)' 'RHVIAFLDHFRHKGPNGNHVCMVFEVLGESLFGLIKRYQNKGVSMHLVKQIAKQILLGLDYMHRPTSD' A
#
# COMPACT_ATOMS: atom_id res chain seq x y z
N ARG A 1 2.21 -11.36 1.84
CA ARG A 1 3.02 -10.19 2.26
C ARG A 1 2.98 -9.11 1.16
N HIS A 2 1.80 -8.53 0.91
CA HIS A 2 1.57 -7.48 -0.11
C HIS A 2 0.57 -6.42 0.40
N VAL A 3 0.46 -6.31 1.73
CA VAL A 3 -0.31 -5.29 2.44
C VAL A 3 0.69 -4.57 3.32
N ILE A 4 0.58 -3.25 3.42
CA ILE A 4 1.49 -2.41 4.19
C ILE A 4 1.52 -2.83 5.66
N ALA A 5 2.71 -2.90 6.25
CA ALA A 5 2.85 -3.17 7.67
C ALA A 5 2.41 -1.96 8.50
N PHE A 6 1.44 -2.18 9.38
CA PHE A 6 1.13 -1.26 10.47
C PHE A 6 2.14 -1.50 11.60
N LEU A 7 2.98 -0.49 11.87
CA LEU A 7 4.11 -0.63 12.79
C LEU A 7 3.74 -0.19 14.21
N ASP A 8 3.03 0.93 14.33
CA ASP A 8 2.65 1.49 15.63
C ASP A 8 1.50 2.51 15.49
N HIS A 9 0.93 2.91 16.61
CA HIS A 9 0.08 4.09 16.71
C HIS A 9 0.30 4.84 18.02
N PHE A 10 0.09 6.15 17.98
CA PHE A 10 0.15 6.99 19.17
C PHE A 10 -0.93 8.08 19.13
N ARG A 11 -1.15 8.74 20.26
CA ARG A 11 -2.05 9.89 20.36
C ARG A 11 -1.23 11.17 20.46
N HIS A 12 -1.51 12.12 19.59
CA HIS A 12 -0.89 13.44 19.58
C HIS A 12 -1.90 14.50 20.03
N LYS A 13 -1.55 15.28 21.06
CA LYS A 13 -2.37 16.39 21.53
C LYS A 13 -2.05 17.65 20.73
N GLY A 14 -2.99 18.06 19.88
CA GLY A 14 -2.93 19.27 19.07
C GLY A 14 -3.82 20.41 19.60
N PRO A 15 -3.80 21.57 18.94
CA PRO A 15 -4.61 22.73 19.34
C PRO A 15 -6.11 22.46 19.32
N ASN A 16 -6.56 21.48 18.52
CA ASN A 16 -7.97 21.12 18.34
C ASN A 16 -8.34 19.78 19.02
N GLY A 17 -7.50 19.26 19.91
CA GLY A 17 -7.76 18.02 20.65
C GLY A 17 -6.75 16.90 20.37
N ASN A 18 -7.15 15.66 20.66
CA ASN A 18 -6.28 14.50 20.53
C ASN A 18 -6.48 13.82 19.16
N HIS A 19 -5.38 13.62 18.43
CA HIS A 19 -5.34 12.98 17.12
C HIS A 19 -4.71 11.59 17.25
N VAL A 20 -5.31 10.58 16.62
CA VAL A 20 -4.67 9.26 16.49
C VAL A 20 -3.75 9.30 15.28
N CYS A 21 -2.47 9.00 15.50
CA CYS A 21 -1.43 8.95 14.48
C CYS A 21 -1.04 7.49 14.24
N MET A 22 -0.91 7.10 12.97
CA MET A 22 -0.56 5.74 12.57
C MET A 22 0.83 5.74 11.93
N VAL A 23 1.65 4.74 12.27
CA VAL A 23 3.01 4.57 11.79
C VAL A 23 3.06 3.36 10.86
N PHE A 24 3.62 3.56 9.67
CA PHE A 24 3.75 2.53 8.64
C PHE A 24 5.18 2.46 8.13
N GLU A 25 5.54 1.37 7.46
CA GLU A 25 6.80 1.28 6.72
C GLU A 25 6.85 2.29 5.56
N VAL A 26 8.06 2.75 5.22
CA VAL A 26 8.28 3.66 4.09
C VAL A 26 8.20 2.88 2.79
N LEU A 27 7.36 3.34 1.86
CA LEU A 27 7.21 2.76 0.54
C LEU A 27 7.75 3.69 -0.55
N GLY A 28 8.07 3.09 -1.70
CA GLY A 28 8.43 3.83 -2.90
C GLY A 28 7.24 4.53 -3.55
N GLU A 29 7.42 4.91 -4.80
CA GLU A 29 6.41 5.61 -5.57
C GLU A 29 5.14 4.77 -5.81
N SER A 30 3.98 5.44 -5.94
CA SER A 30 2.72 4.81 -6.31
C SER A 30 2.70 4.34 -7.77
N LEU A 31 1.75 3.46 -8.10
CA LEU A 31 1.55 2.98 -9.48
C LEU A 31 1.24 4.12 -10.47
N PHE A 32 0.54 5.16 -10.02
CA PHE A 32 0.27 6.32 -10.86
C PHE A 32 1.55 7.12 -11.18
N GLY A 33 2.44 7.26 -10.20
CA GLY A 33 3.76 7.82 -10.45
C GLY A 33 4.54 6.97 -11.46
N LEU A 34 4.45 5.64 -11.35
CA LEU A 34 5.14 4.72 -12.27
C LEU A 34 4.64 4.92 -13.71
N ILE A 35 3.32 5.02 -13.89
CA ILE A 35 2.71 5.29 -15.21
C ILE A 35 3.18 6.63 -15.78
N LYS A 36 3.23 7.68 -14.96
CA LYS A 36 3.74 9.00 -15.37
C LYS A 36 5.21 8.94 -15.78
N ARG A 37 6.05 8.18 -15.06
CA ARG A 37 7.47 7.99 -15.43
C ARG A 37 7.64 7.32 -16.78
N TYR A 38 6.72 6.44 -17.17
CA TYR A 38 6.67 5.85 -18.51
C TYR A 38 6.02 6.75 -19.56
N GLN A 39 5.76 8.03 -19.25
CA GLN A 39 5.17 9.02 -20.16
C GLN A 39 3.82 8.56 -20.75
N ASN A 40 3.06 7.76 -20.01
CA ASN A 40 1.82 7.13 -20.49
C ASN A 40 1.99 6.27 -21.77
N LYS A 41 3.22 5.88 -22.12
CA LYS A 41 3.51 5.00 -23.28
C LYS A 41 3.31 3.51 -22.99
N GLY A 42 2.85 3.19 -21.79
CA GLY A 42 2.68 1.83 -21.30
C GLY A 42 3.92 1.30 -20.57
N VAL A 43 3.68 0.38 -19.65
CA VAL A 43 4.69 -0.33 -18.87
C VAL A 43 4.85 -1.73 -19.47
N SER A 44 6.04 -2.35 -19.36
CA SER A 44 6.26 -3.68 -19.92
C SER A 44 5.28 -4.71 -19.36
N MET A 45 4.77 -5.60 -20.22
CA MET A 45 3.78 -6.61 -19.81
C MET A 45 4.31 -7.55 -18.72
N HIS A 46 5.62 -7.78 -18.67
CA HIS A 46 6.24 -8.52 -17.59
C HIS A 46 6.01 -7.83 -16.23
N LEU A 47 6.30 -6.54 -16.14
CA LEU A 47 6.15 -5.77 -14.90
C LEU A 47 4.67 -5.66 -14.51
N VAL A 48 3.78 -5.45 -15.48
CA VAL A 48 2.32 -5.45 -15.24
C VAL A 48 1.86 -6.77 -14.61
N LYS A 49 2.30 -7.91 -15.14
CA LYS A 49 1.96 -9.24 -14.59
C LYS A 49 2.49 -9.42 -13.16
N GLN A 50 3.68 -8.94 -12.86
CA GLN A 50 4.23 -8.99 -11.50
C GLN A 50 3.42 -8.14 -10.52
N ILE A 51 3.09 -6.90 -10.89
CA ILE A 51 2.27 -6.01 -10.07
C ILE A 51 0.89 -6.63 -9.83
N ALA A 52 0.23 -7.10 -10.89
CA ALA A 52 -1.08 -7.75 -10.78
C ALA A 52 -1.04 -8.97 -9.85
N LYS A 53 0.00 -9.82 -9.95
CA LYS A 53 0.17 -10.97 -9.05
C LYS A 53 0.28 -10.52 -7.58
N GLN A 54 1.07 -9.49 -7.30
CA GLN A 54 1.23 -8.98 -5.93
C GLN A 54 -0.09 -8.41 -5.38
N ILE A 55 -0.84 -7.66 -6.19
CA ILE A 55 -2.16 -7.14 -5.82
C ILE A 55 -3.12 -8.29 -5.50
N LEU A 56 -3.20 -9.31 -6.36
CA LEU A 56 -4.07 -10.46 -6.15
C LEU A 56 -3.72 -11.23 -4.88
N LEU A 57 -2.43 -11.42 -4.58
CA LEU A 57 -1.99 -12.06 -3.35
C LEU A 57 -2.32 -11.21 -2.10
N GLY A 58 -2.26 -9.87 -2.21
CA GLY A 58 -2.69 -8.97 -1.14
C GLY A 58 -4.20 -9.02 -0.92
N LEU A 59 -4.96 -9.04 -2.02
CA LEU A 59 -6.43 -9.12 -1.99
C LEU A 59 -6.91 -10.45 -1.41
N ASP A 60 -6.32 -11.56 -1.85
CA ASP A 60 -6.58 -12.89 -1.30
C ASP A 60 -6.32 -12.93 0.21
N TYR A 61 -5.19 -12.36 0.66
CA TYR A 61 -4.90 -12.25 2.09
C TYR A 61 -5.96 -11.46 2.87
N MET A 62 -6.45 -10.33 2.32
CA MET A 62 -7.48 -9.51 2.99
C MET A 62 -8.88 -10.13 2.95
N HIS A 63 -9.19 -10.92 1.93
CA HIS A 63 -10.51 -11.52 1.76
C HIS A 63 -10.66 -12.89 2.41
N ARG A 64 -9.56 -13.56 2.77
CA ARG A 64 -9.63 -14.78 3.55
C ARG A 64 -10.28 -14.46 4.89
N PRO A 65 -11.39 -15.14 5.25
CA PRO A 65 -11.97 -14.99 6.57
C PRO A 65 -10.91 -15.32 7.61
N THR A 66 -10.74 -14.43 8.58
CA THR A 66 -9.99 -14.73 9.80
C THR A 66 -10.58 -16.00 10.37
N SER A 67 -9.82 -17.09 10.30
CA SER A 67 -10.12 -18.29 11.07
C SER A 67 -9.71 -17.96 12.51
N ASP A 68 -10.63 -17.33 13.24
CA ASP A 68 -10.68 -17.41 14.70
C ASP A 68 -11.62 -18.57 15.08
#